data_AF-A0A317DSV6-F1
#
_entry.id   AF-A0A317DSV6-F1
#
_cell.length_a   1.000
_cell.length_b   1.000
_cell.length_c   1.000
_cell.angle_alpha   90.00
_cell.angle_beta   90.00
_cell.angle_gamma   90.00
#
_symmetry.space_group_name_H-M   'P 1'
#
loop_
_entity.id
_entity.type
_entity.pdbx_description
1 polymer ?
#
loop_
_entity_poly.entity_id
_entity_poly.type
_entity_poly.pdbx_seq_one_letter_code
_entity_poly.pdbx_strand_id
1 'polypeptide(L)'
;GTPTAPTTPTATPTSTDLVAAPCPAGLSGDRVIALLRGTARVLPRDVRVRVRTGPLCAGDWQYTVLDVTGHEELQVVTRGRPGALELVTAGTDVCGAQVRAAGPPGIRTLACDGTPGA
;
A
#
# COMPACT_ATOMS: atom_id res chain seq x y z
N GLY A 1 -37.30 -16.44 -7.87
CA GLY A 1 -36.18 -16.49 -8.82
C GLY A 1 -34.89 -16.20 -8.07
N THR A 2 -33.79 -16.80 -8.49
CA THR A 2 -32.46 -16.62 -7.88
C THR A 2 -31.87 -15.28 -8.34
N PRO A 3 -31.29 -14.43 -7.46
CA PRO A 3 -30.66 -13.18 -7.88
C PRO A 3 -29.33 -13.47 -8.59
N THR A 4 -29.20 -13.04 -9.84
CA THR A 4 -27.95 -13.10 -10.60
C THR A 4 -26.96 -12.06 -10.06
N ALA A 5 -25.85 -12.51 -9.46
CA ALA A 5 -24.78 -11.61 -9.05
C ALA A 5 -24.10 -10.99 -10.29
N PRO A 6 -23.73 -9.69 -10.27
CA PRO A 6 -23.03 -9.07 -11.39
C PRO A 6 -21.60 -9.65 -11.49
N THR A 7 -21.28 -10.28 -12.61
CA THR A 7 -19.91 -10.69 -12.93
C THR A 7 -19.08 -9.47 -13.33
N THR A 8 -18.50 -8.81 -12.32
CA THR A 8 -17.40 -7.86 -12.52
C THR A 8 -16.30 -8.54 -13.35
N PRO A 9 -15.77 -7.91 -14.41
CA PRO A 9 -14.70 -8.51 -15.21
C PRO A 9 -13.44 -8.65 -14.35
N THR A 10 -13.08 -9.88 -14.01
CA THR A 10 -11.78 -10.20 -13.39
C THR A 10 -10.68 -9.86 -14.40
N ALA A 11 -10.02 -8.72 -14.21
CA ALA A 11 -8.84 -8.37 -14.97
C ALA A 11 -7.75 -9.42 -14.72
N THR A 12 -7.27 -10.06 -15.79
CA THR A 12 -6.11 -10.95 -15.71
C THR A 12 -4.89 -10.13 -15.25
N PRO A 13 -4.16 -10.56 -14.20
CA PRO A 13 -2.99 -9.82 -13.74
C PRO A 13 -1.93 -9.75 -14.84
N THR A 14 -1.41 -8.55 -15.07
CA THR A 14 -0.30 -8.29 -15.97
C THR A 14 1.01 -8.68 -15.28
N SER A 15 2.12 -8.82 -15.99
CA SER A 15 3.45 -9.06 -15.39
C SER A 15 3.82 -8.04 -14.30
N THR A 16 3.30 -6.79 -14.41
CA THR A 16 3.45 -5.70 -13.44
C THR A 16 2.59 -5.83 -12.18
N ASP A 17 1.66 -6.77 -12.13
CA ASP A 17 0.81 -7.07 -10.97
C ASP A 17 1.39 -8.24 -10.14
N LEU A 18 2.19 -9.11 -10.78
CA LEU A 18 2.74 -10.32 -10.17
C LEU A 18 3.87 -10.05 -9.18
N VAL A 19 4.72 -9.06 -9.46
CA VAL A 19 5.90 -8.72 -8.64
C VAL A 19 5.92 -7.23 -8.38
N ALA A 20 6.02 -6.84 -7.11
CA ALA A 20 6.14 -5.44 -6.73
C ALA A 20 7.60 -4.96 -6.90
N ALA A 21 7.77 -3.85 -7.63
CA ALA A 21 9.07 -3.27 -7.97
C ALA A 21 9.14 -1.78 -7.57
N PRO A 22 10.33 -1.15 -7.45
CA PRO A 22 10.44 0.27 -7.12
C PRO A 22 9.56 1.15 -8.04
N CYS A 23 8.73 2.00 -7.44
CA CYS A 23 7.77 2.80 -8.19
C CYS A 23 8.45 3.76 -9.20
N PRO A 24 7.81 4.03 -10.35
CA PRO A 24 8.32 5.02 -11.31
C PRO A 24 8.35 6.43 -10.72
N ALA A 25 9.23 7.27 -11.27
CA ALA A 25 9.49 8.62 -10.78
C ALA A 25 8.20 9.45 -10.64
N GLY A 26 7.96 9.96 -9.43
CA GLY A 26 6.77 10.75 -9.07
C GLY A 26 5.98 10.18 -7.89
N LEU A 27 6.10 8.88 -7.60
CA LEU A 27 5.50 8.25 -6.41
C LEU A 27 6.58 7.96 -5.36
N SER A 28 6.98 9.00 -4.63
CA SER A 28 8.02 8.93 -3.58
C SER A 28 7.44 8.71 -2.18
N GLY A 29 8.27 8.20 -1.27
CA GLY A 29 7.87 7.99 0.13
C GLY A 29 7.50 9.27 0.87
N ASP A 30 8.08 10.43 0.52
CA ASP A 30 7.65 11.74 1.03
C ASP A 30 6.18 12.02 0.73
N ARG A 31 5.68 11.57 -0.41
CA ARG A 31 4.27 11.74 -0.80
C ARG A 31 3.35 10.81 -0.02
N VAL A 32 3.83 9.63 0.35
CA VAL A 32 3.15 8.72 1.29
C VAL A 32 3.12 9.32 2.70
N ILE A 33 4.24 9.86 3.20
CA ILE A 33 4.32 10.57 4.48
C ILE A 33 3.40 11.80 4.50
N ALA A 34 3.33 12.55 3.39
CA ALA A 34 2.43 13.69 3.24
C ALA A 34 0.95 13.28 3.21
N LEU A 35 0.59 12.14 2.63
CA LEU A 35 -0.76 11.56 2.69
C LEU A 35 -1.15 11.21 4.13
N LEU A 36 -0.25 10.52 4.84
CA LEU A 36 -0.46 10.02 6.21
C LEU A 36 -0.58 11.13 7.26
N ARG A 37 0.24 12.20 7.16
CA ARG A 37 0.09 13.44 7.97
C ARG A 37 -1.05 14.35 7.47
N GLY A 38 -1.40 14.19 6.19
CA GLY A 38 -2.40 14.94 5.47
C GLY A 38 -3.80 14.37 5.67
N THR A 39 -4.47 14.00 4.60
CA THR A 39 -5.87 13.58 4.58
C THR A 39 -6.14 12.30 5.39
N ALA A 40 -5.18 11.37 5.45
CA ALA A 40 -5.38 10.09 6.14
C ALA A 40 -5.20 10.15 7.67
N ARG A 41 -4.57 11.20 8.22
CA ARG A 41 -4.41 11.47 9.66
C ARG A 41 -3.77 10.36 10.52
N VAL A 42 -3.07 9.41 9.90
CA VAL A 42 -2.37 8.29 10.57
C VAL A 42 -1.13 8.77 11.33
N LEU A 43 -0.37 9.72 10.78
CA LEU A 43 0.89 10.18 11.35
C LEU A 43 0.77 11.58 11.97
N PRO A 44 1.27 11.80 13.21
CA PRO A 44 1.50 13.14 13.74
C PRO A 44 2.46 13.95 12.85
N ARG A 45 2.31 15.27 12.87
CA ARG A 45 3.16 16.16 12.07
C ARG A 45 4.59 16.23 12.60
N ASP A 46 4.73 16.09 13.91
CA ASP A 46 5.92 16.42 14.69
C ASP A 46 6.83 15.19 14.95
N VAL A 47 6.29 13.98 14.77
CA VAL A 47 7.06 12.72 14.84
C VAL A 47 7.97 12.60 13.63
N ARG A 48 9.24 12.24 13.84
CA ARG A 48 10.21 12.00 12.76
C ARG A 48 9.91 10.66 12.09
N VAL A 49 9.93 10.66 10.76
CA VAL A 49 9.60 9.49 9.93
C VAL A 49 10.59 9.39 8.79
N ARG A 50 11.05 8.19 8.47
CA ARG A 50 11.93 7.87 7.33
C ARG A 50 11.36 6.68 6.55
N VAL A 51 11.79 6.52 5.31
CA VAL A 51 11.43 5.36 4.49
C VAL A 51 12.49 4.27 4.70
N ARG A 52 12.10 3.06 5.10
CA ARG A 52 12.97 1.86 5.09
C ARG A 52 12.90 1.15 3.74
N THR A 53 11.68 1.00 3.21
CA THR A 53 11.41 0.20 2.02
C THR A 53 10.36 0.87 1.13
N GLY A 54 10.65 0.94 -0.17
CA GLY A 54 9.71 1.39 -1.20
C GLY A 54 9.69 2.91 -1.44
N PRO A 55 8.62 3.44 -2.05
CA PRO A 55 7.40 2.74 -2.47
C PRO A 55 7.66 1.64 -3.52
N LEU A 56 7.08 0.46 -3.29
CA LEU A 56 7.08 -0.67 -4.22
C LEU A 56 5.71 -0.76 -4.87
N CYS A 57 5.67 -0.61 -6.19
CA CYS A 57 4.47 -0.62 -7.03
C CYS A 57 4.21 -2.02 -7.60
N ALA A 58 2.95 -2.47 -7.57
CA ALA A 58 2.44 -3.46 -8.51
C ALA A 58 1.05 -3.01 -9.00
N GLY A 59 0.83 -3.01 -10.31
CA GLY A 59 -0.34 -2.35 -10.91
C GLY A 59 -0.45 -0.87 -10.52
N ASP A 60 -1.65 -0.43 -10.15
CA ASP A 60 -1.91 0.90 -9.56
C ASP A 60 -1.80 0.94 -8.02
N TRP A 61 -1.32 -0.13 -7.38
CA TRP A 61 -1.17 -0.23 -5.93
C TRP A 61 0.30 -0.10 -5.48
N GLN A 62 0.51 0.35 -4.24
CA GLN A 62 1.85 0.52 -3.68
C GLN A 62 1.94 0.05 -2.23
N TYR A 63 3.12 -0.46 -1.86
CA TYR A 63 3.51 -0.83 -0.50
C TYR A 63 4.74 -0.03 -0.08
N THR A 64 4.75 0.49 1.15
CA THR A 64 5.86 1.25 1.73
C THR A 64 6.04 0.88 3.20
N VAL A 65 7.29 0.78 3.68
CA VAL A 65 7.60 0.62 5.12
C VAL A 65 8.30 1.87 5.63
N LEU A 66 7.77 2.41 6.73
CA LEU A 66 8.25 3.64 7.35
C LEU A 66 8.82 3.37 8.75
N ASP A 67 10.05 3.83 8.96
CA ASP A 67 10.69 3.96 10.26
C ASP A 67 10.11 5.18 10.98
N VAL A 68 9.38 4.97 12.07
CA VAL A 68 8.67 6.00 12.82
C VAL A 68 9.32 6.15 14.19
N THR A 69 10.02 7.27 14.43
CA THR A 69 10.87 7.43 15.61
C THR A 69 10.06 7.35 16.91
N GLY A 70 10.33 6.34 17.73
CA GLY A 70 9.63 6.09 19.00
C GLY A 70 8.45 5.12 18.90
N HIS A 71 8.24 4.50 17.74
CA HIS A 71 7.14 3.57 17.47
C HIS A 71 7.65 2.32 16.74
N GLU A 72 6.78 1.32 16.57
CA GLU A 72 7.01 0.19 15.66
C GLU A 72 7.00 0.65 14.19
N GLU A 73 7.49 -0.21 13.29
CA GLU A 73 7.49 0.06 11.86
C GLU A 73 6.06 0.19 11.30
N LEU A 74 5.81 1.30 10.59
CA LEU A 74 4.52 1.54 9.96
C LEU A 74 4.55 1.03 8.52
N GLN A 75 3.93 -0.13 8.28
CA GLN A 75 3.61 -0.59 6.93
C GLN A 75 2.45 0.24 6.36
N VAL A 76 2.46 0.48 5.06
CA VAL A 76 1.49 1.34 4.37
C VAL A 76 1.14 0.75 3.02
N VAL A 77 -0.15 0.57 2.75
CA VAL A 77 -0.68 0.20 1.44
C VAL A 77 -1.50 1.36 0.88
N THR A 78 -1.11 1.86 -0.28
CA THR A 78 -1.85 2.88 -1.04
C THR A 78 -2.27 2.34 -2.41
N ARG A 79 -3.17 3.07 -3.09
CA ARG A 79 -3.54 2.82 -4.48
C ARG A 79 -3.76 4.12 -5.25
N GLY A 80 -3.84 4.00 -6.57
CA GLY A 80 -4.07 5.11 -7.48
C GLY A 80 -2.79 5.74 -8.02
N ARG A 81 -2.93 6.92 -8.63
CA ARG A 81 -1.86 7.63 -9.34
C ARG A 81 -1.26 8.72 -8.45
N PRO A 82 -0.02 9.21 -8.68
CA PRO A 82 0.61 10.20 -7.79
C PRO A 82 -0.22 11.46 -7.48
N GLY A 83 -1.03 11.94 -8.42
CA GLY A 83 -1.94 13.08 -8.21
C GLY A 83 -3.22 12.77 -7.42
N ALA A 84 -3.59 11.50 -7.27
CA ALA A 84 -4.80 11.01 -6.63
C ALA A 84 -4.49 9.67 -5.92
N LEU A 85 -3.66 9.76 -4.88
CA LEU A 85 -3.19 8.63 -4.09
C LEU A 85 -4.13 8.42 -2.90
N GLU A 86 -4.71 7.23 -2.79
CA GLU A 86 -5.61 6.85 -1.69
C GLU A 86 -4.89 5.93 -0.71
N LEU A 87 -5.18 6.07 0.60
CA LEU A 87 -4.75 5.09 1.59
C LEU A 87 -5.73 3.91 1.58
N VAL A 88 -5.20 2.68 1.49
CA VAL A 88 -5.97 1.45 1.69
C VAL A 88 -5.88 1.00 3.14
N THR A 89 -4.68 0.98 3.72
CA THR A 89 -4.45 0.70 5.14
C THR A 89 -3.03 1.15 5.56
N ALA A 90 -2.83 1.41 6.84
CA ALA A 90 -1.52 1.58 7.45
C ALA A 90 -1.53 1.02 8.89
N GLY A 91 -0.47 0.32 9.27
CA GLY A 91 -0.36 -0.36 10.57
C GLY A 91 0.89 -1.23 10.66
N THR A 92 1.03 -1.98 11.75
CA THR A 92 2.04 -3.05 11.89
C THR A 92 1.61 -4.35 11.20
N ASP A 93 0.30 -4.61 11.10
CA ASP A 93 -0.32 -5.49 10.10
C ASP A 93 -1.07 -4.64 9.06
N VAL A 94 -0.98 -5.04 7.79
CA VAL A 94 -1.70 -4.46 6.66
C VAL A 94 -2.39 -5.51 5.77
N CYS A 95 -2.41 -6.79 6.18
CA CYS A 95 -3.07 -7.88 5.47
C CYS A 95 -4.62 -7.86 5.59
N GLY A 96 -5.23 -6.68 5.51
CA GLY A 96 -6.67 -6.48 5.66
C GLY A 96 -7.50 -7.08 4.52
N ALA A 97 -8.81 -7.23 4.74
CA ALA A 97 -9.72 -7.86 3.78
C ALA A 97 -9.68 -7.22 2.37
N GLN A 98 -9.58 -5.88 2.29
CA GLN A 98 -9.46 -5.18 1.00
C GLN A 98 -8.15 -5.49 0.27
N VAL A 99 -7.03 -5.67 0.99
CA VAL A 99 -5.73 -6.04 0.39
C VAL A 99 -5.78 -7.49 -0.12
N ARG A 100 -6.38 -8.41 0.65
CA ARG A 100 -6.59 -9.81 0.24
C ARG A 100 -7.51 -9.93 -0.99
N ALA A 101 -8.58 -9.14 -1.05
CA ALA A 101 -9.62 -9.24 -2.07
C ALA A 101 -9.32 -8.48 -3.37
N ALA A 102 -8.64 -7.32 -3.30
CA ALA A 102 -8.44 -6.42 -4.44
C ALA A 102 -6.97 -6.00 -4.67
N GLY A 103 -6.05 -6.32 -3.76
CA GLY A 103 -4.62 -6.04 -3.95
C GLY A 103 -4.01 -6.99 -4.99
N PRO A 104 -3.19 -6.50 -5.94
CA PRO A 104 -2.49 -7.35 -6.90
C PRO A 104 -1.48 -8.28 -6.20
N PRO A 105 -1.14 -9.45 -6.79
CA PRO A 105 -0.31 -10.47 -6.14
C PRO A 105 0.98 -9.95 -5.50
N GLY A 106 1.72 -9.08 -6.18
CA GLY A 106 2.97 -8.51 -5.65
C GLY A 106 2.78 -7.67 -4.37
N ILE A 107 1.65 -6.96 -4.23
CA ILE A 107 1.31 -6.25 -2.99
C ILE A 107 0.83 -7.20 -1.92
N ARG A 108 0.04 -8.22 -2.28
CA ARG A 108 -0.41 -9.24 -1.34
C ARG A 108 0.77 -9.98 -0.70
N THR A 109 1.78 -10.37 -1.47
CA THR A 109 2.96 -11.03 -0.89
C THR A 109 3.74 -10.12 0.06
N LEU A 110 3.94 -8.85 -0.29
CA LEU A 110 4.56 -7.90 0.64
C LEU A 110 3.75 -7.66 1.93
N ALA A 111 2.42 -7.54 1.80
CA ALA A 111 1.52 -7.14 2.88
C ALA A 111 0.97 -8.30 3.74
N CYS A 112 1.07 -9.55 3.27
CA CYS A 112 0.50 -10.74 3.93
C CYS A 112 1.50 -11.88 4.17
N ASP A 113 2.50 -12.05 3.31
CA ASP A 113 3.54 -13.08 3.48
C ASP A 113 4.81 -12.48 4.15
N GLY A 114 4.88 -11.15 4.26
CA GLY A 114 5.97 -10.41 4.91
C GLY A 114 5.82 -10.34 6.43
N THR A 115 6.83 -10.82 7.16
CA THR A 115 6.94 -10.64 8.61
C THR A 115 7.26 -9.17 8.96
N PRO A 116 6.50 -8.49 9.83
CA PRO A 116 6.88 -7.19 10.36
C PRO A 116 8.15 -7.33 11.22
N GLY A 117 9.13 -6.43 11.06
CA GLY A 117 10.28 -6.37 11.98
C GLY A 117 11.48 -7.30 11.69
N ALA A 118 11.60 -7.85 10.48
CA ALA A 118 12.79 -8.59 10.03
C ALA A 118 13.92 -7.68 9.51
#